data_AF-A0A378A4V6-F1
#
_entry.id   AF-A0A378A4V6-F1
#
_cell.length_a   1.000
_cell.length_b   1.000
_cell.length_c   1.000
_cell.angle_alpha   90.00
_cell.angle_beta   90.00
_cell.angle_gamma   90.00
#
_symmetry.space_group_name_H-M   'P 1'
#
loop_
_entity.id
_entity.type
_entity.pdbx_description
1 polymer ?
#
loop_
_entity_poly.entity_id
_entity_poly.type
_entity_poly.pdbx_seq_one_letter_code
_entity_poly.pdbx_strand_id
1 'polypeptide(L)'
;MEYDNGRKKILISEEGKQLHAENQEHLAHIQERLQARMVGCELRRDPQMKRALENFKAVLDLKVNQQASSAAQLKQIIGIIDRAAMEISQLD
;
A
#
# COMPACT_ATOMS: atom_id res chain seq x y z
N MET A 1 27.55 -3.15 35.30
CA MET A 1 27.18 -3.15 33.87
C MET A 1 27.32 -4.58 33.39
N GLU A 2 26.23 -5.21 32.97
CA GLU A 2 26.27 -6.58 32.44
C GLU A 2 26.77 -6.56 31.00
N TYR A 3 27.80 -7.36 30.72
CA TYR A 3 28.37 -7.58 29.40
C TYR A 3 27.93 -8.96 28.93
N ASP A 4 27.33 -9.02 27.73
CA ASP A 4 27.10 -10.27 27.03
C ASP A 4 28.14 -10.36 25.91
N ASN A 5 29.01 -11.36 25.99
CA ASN A 5 30.04 -11.67 25.01
C ASN A 5 30.90 -10.47 24.54
N GLY A 6 31.28 -9.59 25.48
CA GLY A 6 32.14 -8.42 25.22
C GLY A 6 31.44 -7.22 24.57
N ARG A 7 30.11 -7.26 24.37
CA ARG A 7 29.32 -6.13 23.88
C ARG A 7 28.51 -5.49 25.01
N LYS A 8 28.42 -4.15 25.00
CA LYS A 8 27.57 -3.42 25.95
C LYS A 8 26.12 -3.79 25.69
N LYS A 9 25.43 -4.30 26.72
CA LYS A 9 24.00 -4.60 26.69
C LYS A 9 23.24 -3.27 26.72
N ILE A 10 22.74 -2.82 25.56
CA ILE A 10 21.89 -1.63 25.49
C ILE A 10 20.49 -2.07 25.90
N LEU A 11 20.03 -1.56 27.05
CA LEU A 11 18.69 -1.77 27.56
C LEU A 11 17.89 -0.47 27.40
N ILE A 12 16.61 -0.59 27.06
CA ILE A 12 15.70 0.56 27.07
C ILE A 12 15.45 0.93 28.53
N SER A 13 15.66 2.19 28.89
CA SER A 13 15.36 2.71 30.23
C SER A 13 13.86 2.63 30.51
N GLU A 14 13.46 2.65 31.79
CA GLU A 14 12.03 2.66 32.15
C GLU A 14 11.30 3.88 31.56
N GLU A 15 11.94 5.04 31.54
CA GLU A 15 11.43 6.24 30.86
C GLU A 15 11.26 6.01 29.36
N GLY A 16 12.19 5.31 28.71
CA GLY A 16 12.08 4.93 27.30
C GLY A 16 10.94 3.95 27.02
N LYS A 17 10.67 3.02 27.95
CA LYS A 17 9.52 2.10 27.85
C LYS A 17 8.20 2.85 28.00
N GLN A 18 8.13 3.78 28.95
CA GLN A 18 6.96 4.61 29.17
C GLN A 18 6.66 5.49 27.94
N LEU A 19 7.67 6.17 27.40
CA LEU A 19 7.55 6.97 26.18
C LEU A 19 7.13 6.11 24.98
N HIS A 20 7.62 4.87 24.89
CA HIS A 20 7.22 3.95 23.82
C HIS A 20 5.74 3.54 23.96
N ALA A 21 5.27 3.26 25.17
CA ALA A 21 3.88 2.92 25.43
C ALA A 21 2.94 4.10 25.14
N GLU A 22 3.30 5.31 25.59
CA GLU A 22 2.55 6.55 25.34
C GLU A 22 2.43 6.86 23.83
N ASN A 23 3.43 6.49 23.04
CA ASN A 23 3.46 6.74 21.60
C ASN A 23 2.99 5.56 20.73
N GLN A 24 2.55 4.45 21.34
CA GLN A 24 2.29 3.20 20.61
C GLN A 24 1.20 3.38 19.53
N GLU A 25 0.13 4.12 19.85
CA GLU A 25 -0.95 4.42 18.90
C GLU A 25 -0.47 5.27 17.72
N HIS A 26 0.30 6.32 18.00
CA HIS A 26 0.89 7.16 16.96
C HIS A 26 1.85 6.39 16.04
N LEU A 27 2.68 5.51 16.63
CA LEU A 27 3.57 4.64 15.87
C LEU A 27 2.79 3.65 14.99
N ALA A 28 1.68 3.10 15.49
CA ALA A 28 0.80 2.22 14.70
C ALA A 28 0.22 2.96 13.48
N HIS A 29 -0.29 4.18 13.67
CA HIS A 29 -0.80 4.98 12.55
C HIS A 29 0.28 5.34 11.51
N ILE A 30 1.50 5.63 11.95
CA ILE A 30 2.63 5.88 11.05
C ILE A 30 2.94 4.61 10.25
N GLN A 31 2.97 3.45 10.92
CA GLN A 31 3.24 2.17 10.28
C GLN A 31 2.18 1.81 9.23
N GLU A 32 0.89 1.97 9.54
CA GLU A 32 -0.20 1.74 8.57
C GLU A 32 -0.05 2.63 7.33
N ARG A 33 0.27 3.92 7.52
CA ARG A 33 0.48 4.86 6.41
C ARG A 33 1.69 4.47 5.55
N LEU A 34 2.77 4.01 6.17
CA LEU A 34 3.94 3.51 5.45
C LEU A 34 3.57 2.25 4.66
N GLN A 35 2.89 1.29 5.27
CA GLN A 35 2.44 0.07 4.60
C GLN A 35 1.51 0.36 3.42
N ALA A 36 0.52 1.25 3.60
CA ALA A 36 -0.38 1.67 2.52
C ALA A 36 0.37 2.33 1.35
N ARG A 37 1.47 3.05 1.62
CA ARG A 37 2.35 3.60 0.58
C ARG A 37 3.27 2.57 -0.07
N MET A 38 3.65 1.53 0.66
CA MET A 38 4.39 0.40 0.08
C MET A 38 3.52 -0.41 -0.89
N VAL A 39 2.20 -0.42 -0.70
CA VAL A 39 1.28 -1.00 -1.70
C VAL A 39 1.46 -0.29 -3.04
N GLY A 40 1.81 -1.08 -4.05
CA GLY A 40 2.12 -0.59 -5.40
C GLY A 40 3.45 0.15 -5.53
N CYS A 41 4.37 0.05 -4.56
CA CYS A 41 5.72 0.62 -4.69
C CYS A 41 6.45 0.03 -5.91
N GLU A 42 6.45 -1.30 -6.05
CA GLU A 42 7.01 -1.98 -7.22
C GLU A 42 6.27 -1.60 -8.52
N LEU A 43 4.95 -1.44 -8.44
CA LEU A 43 4.12 -1.00 -9.59
C LEU A 43 4.51 0.40 -10.10
N ARG A 44 5.09 1.25 -9.24
CA ARG A 44 5.49 2.62 -9.59
C ARG A 44 6.98 2.75 -9.92
N ARG A 45 7.74 1.66 -9.80
CA ARG A 45 9.19 1.65 -10.05
C ARG A 45 9.51 1.74 -11.55
N ASP A 46 8.70 1.08 -12.38
CA ASP A 46 8.78 1.19 -13.84
C ASP A 46 7.92 2.39 -14.33
N PRO A 47 8.51 3.39 -15.01
CA PRO A 47 7.77 4.50 -15.59
C PRO A 47 6.65 4.09 -16.56
N GLN A 48 6.83 2.98 -17.30
CA GLN A 48 5.81 2.49 -18.23
C GLN A 48 4.62 1.89 -17.48
N MET A 49 4.89 1.08 -16.45
CA MET A 49 3.84 0.55 -15.57
C MET A 49 3.08 1.68 -14.87
N LYS A 50 3.80 2.69 -14.34
CA LYS A 50 3.19 3.87 -13.74
C LYS A 50 2.25 4.60 -14.71
N ARG A 51 2.71 4.87 -15.93
CA ARG A 51 1.90 5.50 -16.99
C ARG A 51 0.67 4.66 -17.35
N ALA A 52 0.81 3.34 -17.45
CA ALA A 52 -0.31 2.45 -17.76
C ALA A 52 -1.39 2.53 -16.67
N LEU A 53 -1.00 2.51 -15.39
CA LEU A 53 -1.91 2.65 -14.25
C LEU A 53 -2.60 4.02 -14.20
N GLU A 54 -1.86 5.10 -14.47
CA GLU A 54 -2.42 6.46 -14.53
C GLU A 54 -3.46 6.59 -15.64
N ASN A 55 -3.17 6.08 -16.84
CA ASN A 55 -4.12 6.05 -17.95
C ASN A 55 -5.37 5.24 -17.60
N PHE A 56 -5.19 4.07 -17.00
CA PHE A 56 -6.30 3.21 -16.60
C PHE A 56 -7.22 3.92 -15.60
N LYS A 57 -6.64 4.54 -14.56
CA LYS A 57 -7.38 5.33 -13.57
C LYS A 57 -8.13 6.50 -14.20
N ALA A 58 -7.50 7.23 -15.12
CA ALA A 58 -8.13 8.37 -15.79
C ALA A 58 -9.36 7.97 -16.61
N VAL A 59 -9.28 6.85 -17.35
CA VAL A 59 -10.41 6.34 -18.13
C VAL A 59 -11.53 5.85 -17.22
N LEU A 60 -11.21 5.15 -16.14
CA LEU A 60 -12.21 4.71 -15.16
C LEU A 60 -12.89 5.90 -14.48
N ASP A 61 -12.15 6.92 -14.07
CA ASP A 61 -12.72 8.13 -13.47
C ASP A 61 -13.67 8.84 -14.44
N LEU A 62 -13.25 9.00 -15.70
CA LEU A 62 -14.10 9.56 -16.74
C LEU A 62 -15.38 8.74 -16.94
N LYS A 63 -15.27 7.41 -17.00
CA LYS A 63 -16.41 6.54 -17.30
C LYS A 63 -17.35 6.36 -16.12
N VAL A 64 -16.83 6.18 -14.91
CA VAL A 64 -17.61 5.81 -13.73
C VAL A 64 -18.07 7.04 -12.95
N ASN A 65 -17.20 8.04 -12.78
CA ASN A 65 -17.48 9.18 -11.90
C ASN A 65 -18.02 10.39 -12.68
N GLN A 66 -17.46 10.66 -13.87
CA GLN A 66 -17.81 11.88 -14.63
C GLN A 66 -18.94 11.64 -15.65
N GLN A 67 -19.00 10.46 -16.25
CA GLN A 67 -20.11 10.03 -17.10
C GLN A 67 -21.07 9.21 -16.23
N ALA A 68 -22.36 9.51 -16.28
CA ALA A 68 -23.39 8.73 -15.56
C ALA A 68 -23.49 7.32 -16.15
N SER A 69 -22.58 6.43 -15.74
CA SER A 69 -22.55 5.04 -16.19
C SER A 69 -23.78 4.30 -15.68
N SER A 70 -24.48 3.62 -16.60
CA SER A 70 -25.55 2.69 -16.24
C SER A 70 -25.00 1.51 -15.43
N ALA A 71 -25.88 0.86 -14.64
CA ALA A 71 -25.52 -0.35 -13.91
C ALA A 71 -24.98 -1.47 -14.83
N ALA A 72 -25.49 -1.55 -16.07
CA ALA A 72 -25.00 -2.50 -17.07
C ALA A 72 -23.56 -2.21 -17.50
N GLN A 73 -23.23 -0.94 -17.75
CA GLN A 73 -21.86 -0.51 -18.10
C GLN A 73 -20.89 -0.72 -16.93
N LEU A 74 -21.30 -0.42 -15.70
CA LEU A 74 -20.49 -0.67 -14.52
C LEU A 74 -20.16 -2.17 -14.38
N LYS A 75 -21.14 -3.05 -14.59
CA LYS A 75 -20.92 -4.51 -14.59
C LYS A 75 -19.93 -4.95 -15.68
N GLN A 76 -20.00 -4.36 -16.87
CA GLN A 76 -19.03 -4.63 -17.94
C GLN A 76 -17.62 -4.18 -17.57
N ILE A 77 -17.46 -2.99 -17.01
CA ILE A 77 -16.17 -2.46 -16.56
C ILE A 77 -15.54 -3.38 -15.52
N ILE A 78 -16.32 -3.80 -14.52
CA ILE A 78 -15.87 -4.76 -13.49
C ILE A 78 -15.40 -6.07 -14.13
N GLY A 79 -16.19 -6.64 -15.05
CA GLY A 79 -15.81 -7.89 -15.72
C GLY A 79 -14.54 -7.78 -16.58
N ILE A 80 -14.24 -6.61 -17.13
CA ILE A 80 -12.97 -6.36 -17.84
C ILE A 80 -11.80 -6.33 -16.84
N ILE A 81 -11.96 -5.65 -15.69
CA ILE A 81 -10.95 -5.58 -14.65
C ILE A 81 -10.62 -6.99 -14.12
N ASP A 82 -11.65 -7.77 -13.79
CA ASP A 82 -11.49 -9.13 -13.25
C ASP A 82 -10.76 -10.05 -14.23
N ARG A 83 -11.09 -9.94 -15.54
CA ARG A 83 -10.39 -10.71 -16.58
C ARG A 83 -8.93 -10.30 -16.69
N ALA A 84 -8.64 -9.00 -16.73
CA ALA A 84 -7.25 -8.53 -16.79
C ALA A 84 -6.44 -8.99 -15.58
N ALA A 85 -7.03 -8.99 -14.38
CA ALA A 85 -6.39 -9.50 -13.17
C ALA A 85 -6.12 -11.01 -13.27
N MET A 86 -7.10 -11.78 -13.76
CA MET A 86 -6.93 -13.22 -13.99
C MET A 86 -5.83 -13.51 -15.01
N GLU A 87 -5.80 -12.81 -16.14
CA GLU A 87 -4.76 -12.96 -17.17
C GLU A 87 -3.36 -12.65 -16.62
N ILE A 88 -3.20 -11.56 -15.85
CA ILE A 88 -1.91 -11.21 -15.22
C ILE A 88 -1.48 -12.28 -14.21
N SER A 89 -2.42 -12.87 -13.45
CA SER A 89 -2.10 -13.90 -12.45
C SER A 89 -1.58 -15.21 -13.05
N GLN A 90 -1.78 -15.41 -14.36
CA GLN A 90 -1.34 -16.59 -15.11
C GLN A 90 -0.03 -16.37 -15.86
N LEU A 91 0.56 -15.17 -15.81
CA LEU A 91 1.88 -14.91 -16.38
C LEU A 91 2.96 -15.54 -15.47
N ASP A 92 3.90 -16.24 -16.08
CA ASP A 92 5.00 -16.96 -15.40
C ASP A 92 5.91 -16.05 -14.55
#